data_AF-A0A5C6L020-F1
#
_entry.id   AF-A0A5C6L020-F1
#
_cell.length_a   1.000
_cell.length_b   1.000
_cell.length_c   1.000
_cell.angle_alpha   90.00
_cell.angle_beta   90.00
_cell.angle_gamma   90.00
#
_symmetry.space_group_name_H-M   'P 1'
#
loop_
_entity.id
_entity.type
_entity.pdbx_description
1 polymer ?
#
loop_
_entity_poly.entity_id
_entity_poly.type
_entity_poly.pdbx_seq_one_letter_code
_entity_poly.pdbx_strand_id
1 'polypeptide(L)' 'MGKYGNIDGIATLTSDPLALDNINKFNIGDRVMCNDNGKSGTVLDIDTDKYGCTVRFDDTEGTWIECDQLSKE' A
#
# COMPACT_ATOMS: atom_id res chain seq x y z
N MET A 1 19.32 -7.87 40.36
CA MET A 1 18.11 -7.21 40.91
C MET A 1 17.76 -6.06 39.96
N GLY A 2 16.97 -6.31 38.92
CA GLY A 2 15.60 -5.77 38.76
C GLY A 2 15.63 -4.64 37.71
N LYS A 3 14.77 -4.54 36.69
CA LYS A 3 13.39 -5.04 36.55
C LYS A 3 13.00 -5.27 35.08
N TYR A 4 11.99 -6.14 34.95
CA TYR A 4 11.24 -6.57 33.78
C TYR A 4 10.42 -5.45 33.11
N GLY A 5 10.12 -5.68 31.82
CA GLY A 5 8.96 -5.13 31.10
C GLY A 5 9.19 -3.75 30.50
N ASN A 6 8.79 -3.43 29.28
CA ASN A 6 7.55 -3.85 28.62
C ASN A 6 7.71 -3.77 27.08
N ILE A 7 7.24 -4.82 26.41
CA ILE A 7 6.34 -4.75 25.23
C ILE A 7 5.55 -3.41 25.20
N ASP A 8 5.34 -2.71 24.10
CA ASP A 8 4.95 -3.10 22.77
C ASP A 8 5.27 -1.91 21.84
N GLY A 9 5.47 -2.18 20.55
CA GLY A 9 5.25 -1.18 19.53
C GLY A 9 3.82 -0.66 19.65
N ILE A 10 3.63 0.42 20.41
CA ILE A 10 2.42 1.23 20.32
C ILE A 10 2.47 1.87 18.94
N ALA A 11 1.92 1.16 17.96
CA ALA A 11 1.17 1.80 16.91
C ALA A 11 0.13 2.65 17.65
N THR A 12 0.44 3.94 17.84
CA THR A 12 -0.59 4.93 18.13
C THR A 12 -1.55 4.82 16.96
N LEU A 13 -2.61 4.04 17.16
CA LEU A 13 -3.77 4.01 16.30
C LEU A 13 -4.47 5.35 16.58
N THR A 14 -3.88 6.42 16.07
CA THR A 14 -4.52 7.71 16.00
C THR A 14 -5.82 7.48 15.26
N SER A 15 -6.95 7.75 15.90
CA SER A 15 -8.23 7.96 15.23
C SER A 15 -8.23 9.28 14.43
N ASP A 16 -7.08 9.66 13.87
CA ASP A 16 -6.96 10.71 12.89
C ASP A 16 -7.54 10.14 11.59
N PRO A 17 -8.49 10.82 10.93
CA PRO A 17 -8.93 10.41 9.60
C PRO A 17 -7.77 10.36 8.58
N LEU A 18 -6.63 10.98 8.88
CA LEU A 18 -5.36 10.87 8.14
C LEU A 18 -4.61 9.55 8.39
N ALA A 19 -4.83 8.87 9.52
CA ALA A 19 -4.23 7.58 9.84
C ALA A 19 -5.02 6.39 9.26
N LEU A 20 -6.26 6.63 8.81
CA LEU A 20 -7.03 5.63 8.05
C LEU A 20 -6.48 5.43 6.63
N ASP A 21 -5.89 6.48 6.05
CA ASP A 21 -5.09 6.40 4.82
C ASP A 21 -3.86 5.49 5.02
N ASN A 22 -3.30 5.48 6.23
CA ASN A 22 -2.13 4.69 6.61
C ASN A 22 -2.40 3.18 6.79
N ILE A 23 -3.63 2.72 6.56
CA ILE A 23 -3.99 1.28 6.53
C ILE A 23 -4.04 0.77 5.08
N ASN A 24 -3.95 1.65 4.08
CA ASN A 24 -3.87 1.21 2.69
C ASN A 24 -2.44 0.73 2.38
N LYS A 25 -2.34 -0.45 1.76
CA LYS A 25 -1.04 -0.97 1.29
C LYS A 25 -0.42 -0.03 0.24
N PHE A 26 -1.23 0.70 -0.53
CA PHE A 26 -0.82 1.67 -1.53
C PHE A 26 -1.67 2.93 -1.47
N ASN A 27 -1.15 4.03 -1.99
CA ASN A 27 -1.86 5.30 -2.13
C ASN A 27 -1.87 5.73 -3.60
N ILE A 28 -2.84 6.56 -4.01
CA ILE A 28 -2.85 7.13 -5.36
C ILE A 28 -1.58 7.97 -5.55
N GLY A 29 -0.85 7.74 -6.64
CA GLY A 29 0.46 8.33 -6.91
C GLY A 29 1.65 7.52 -6.37
N ASP A 30 1.42 6.46 -5.60
CA ASP A 30 2.48 5.57 -5.11
C ASP A 30 3.11 4.80 -6.30
N ARG A 31 4.43 4.62 -6.26
CA ARG A 31 5.18 3.82 -7.24
C ARG A 31 5.12 2.37 -6.82
N VAL A 32 4.62 1.53 -7.72
CA VAL A 32 4.43 0.11 -7.48
C VAL A 32 5.02 -0.71 -8.61
N MET A 33 5.50 -1.89 -8.28
CA MET A 33 5.98 -2.88 -9.24
C MET A 33 5.02 -4.07 -9.22
N CYS A 34 4.60 -4.51 -10.40
CA CYS A 34 3.81 -5.72 -10.52
C CYS A 34 4.73 -6.95 -10.51
N ASN A 35 4.44 -7.88 -9.60
CA ASN A 35 5.24 -9.07 -9.34
C ASN A 35 5.16 -10.10 -10.47
N ASP A 36 4.04 -10.16 -11.18
CA ASP A 36 3.79 -11.14 -12.23
C ASP A 36 4.59 -10.84 -13.51
N ASN A 37 4.63 -9.56 -13.90
CA ASN A 37 5.25 -9.10 -15.14
C ASN A 37 6.52 -8.26 -14.93
N GLY A 38 6.88 -7.96 -13.67
CA GLY A 38 8.08 -7.20 -13.30
C GLY A 38 8.07 -5.74 -13.75
N LYS A 39 6.90 -5.20 -14.13
CA LYS A 39 6.78 -3.82 -14.62
C LYS A 39 6.49 -2.86 -13.48
N SER A 40 7.14 -1.69 -13.51
CA SER A 40 6.85 -0.59 -12.60
C SER A 40 5.78 0.34 -13.18
N GLY A 41 4.98 0.90 -12.29
CA GLY A 41 3.92 1.82 -12.62
C GLY A 41 3.55 2.72 -11.45
N THR A 42 2.56 3.58 -11.69
CA THR A 42 2.03 4.51 -10.70
C THR A 42 0.57 4.22 -10.46
N VAL A 43 0.16 4.13 -9.19
CA VAL A 43 -1.24 3.93 -8.82
C VAL A 43 -2.04 5.17 -9.24
N LEU A 44 -3.07 4.99 -10.06
CA LEU A 44 -3.98 6.05 -10.49
C LEU A 44 -5.25 6.09 -9.65
N ASP A 45 -5.74 4.93 -9.25
CA ASP A 45 -7.00 4.79 -8.51
C ASP A 45 -6.95 3.53 -7.66
N ILE A 46 -7.65 3.53 -6.52
CA ILE A 46 -7.71 2.40 -5.60
C ILE A 46 -9.18 2.06 -5.39
N ASP A 47 -9.54 0.78 -5.53
CA ASP A 47 -10.91 0.36 -5.32
C ASP A 47 -11.39 0.65 -3.91
N THR A 48 -12.70 0.85 -3.80
CA THR A 48 -13.36 1.11 -2.51
C THR A 48 -13.16 -0.03 -1.53
N ASP A 49 -13.07 -1.27 -2.03
CA ASP A 49 -12.80 -2.48 -1.27
C ASP A 49 -11.29 -2.74 -1.03
N LYS A 50 -10.40 -1.95 -1.65
CA LYS A 50 -8.94 -2.01 -1.52
C LYS A 50 -8.33 -3.35 -1.93
N TYR A 51 -9.08 -4.17 -2.67
CA TYR A 51 -8.63 -5.45 -3.17
C TYR A 51 -7.72 -5.28 -4.40
N GLY A 52 -8.05 -4.31 -5.24
CA GLY A 52 -7.26 -3.92 -6.40
C GLY A 52 -7.03 -2.42 -6.49
N CYS A 53 -6.15 -2.06 -7.41
CA CYS A 53 -5.93 -0.68 -7.78
C CYS A 53 -5.58 -0.60 -9.26
N THR A 54 -5.94 0.52 -9.89
CA THR A 54 -5.58 0.81 -11.26
C THR A 54 -4.18 1.38 -11.30
N VAL A 55 -3.25 0.68 -11.94
CA VAL A 55 -1.86 1.08 -12.07
C VAL A 55 -1.57 1.44 -13.52
N ARG A 56 -0.99 2.62 -13.74
CA ARG A 56 -0.43 2.99 -15.04
C ARG A 56 1.03 2.62 -15.07
N PHE A 57 1.35 1.60 -15.85
CA PHE A 57 2.72 1.21 -16.10
C PHE A 57 3.44 2.22 -16.97
N ASP A 58 4.76 2.32 -16.84
CA ASP A 58 5.57 3.20 -17.70
C ASP A 58 5.57 2.75 -19.17
N ASP A 59 5.36 1.46 -19.42
CA ASP A 59 5.42 0.83 -20.74
C ASP A 59 4.04 0.60 -21.39
N THR A 60 2.94 0.80 -20.65
CA THR A 60 1.58 0.46 -21.10
C THR A 60 0.52 1.40 -20.52
N GLU A 61 -0.72 1.30 -20.99
CA GLU A 61 -1.87 2.01 -20.44
C GLU A 61 -2.23 1.54 -19.02
N GLY A 62 -3.18 2.24 -18.38
CA GLY A 62 -3.66 1.93 -17.03
C GLY A 62 -4.38 0.59 -16.98
N THR A 63 -3.89 -0.31 -16.12
CA THR A 63 -4.43 -1.65 -15.93
C THR A 63 -4.84 -1.85 -14.48
N TRP A 64 -6.00 -2.46 -14.28
CA TRP A 64 -6.46 -2.86 -12.96
C TRP A 64 -5.74 -4.11 -12.48
N ILE A 65 -5.15 -4.06 -11.28
CA ILE A 65 -4.35 -5.14 -10.71
C ILE A 65 -4.64 -5.29 -9.23
N GLU A 66 -4.70 -6.55 -8.78
CA GLU A 66 -4.84 -6.89 -7.37
C GLU A 66 -3.64 -6.39 -6.55
N CYS A 67 -3.94 -5.83 -5.39
CA CYS A 67 -2.98 -5.29 -4.44
C CYS A 67 -1.94 -6.35 -3.95
N ASP A 68 -2.28 -7.63 -4.05
CA ASP A 68 -1.39 -8.76 -3.72
C ASP A 68 -0.31 -8.99 -4.80
N GLN A 69 -0.64 -8.70 -6.06
CA GLN A 69 0.25 -8.80 -7.21
C GLN A 69 1.17 -7.57 -7.35
N LEU A 70 1.03 -6.59 -6.46
CA LEU A 70 1.81 -5.36 -6.45
C LEU A 70 2.70 -5.32 -5.22
N SER A 71 3.89 -4.76 -5.40
CA SER A 71 4.86 -4.46 -4.36
C SER A 71 5.23 -2.99 -4.44
N LYS A 72 5.53 -2.36 -3.29
CA LYS A 72 6.13 -1.02 -3.29
C LYS A 72 7.54 -1.11 -3.87
N GLU A 73 7.89 -0.14 -4.69
CA GLU A 73 9.25 0.05 -5.20
C GLU A 73 10.20 0.58 -4.11
#